data_AF-A0A7S0BV77-F1
#
_entry.id   AF-A0A7S0BV77-F1
#
_cell.length_a   1.000
_cell.length_b   1.000
_cell.length_c   1.000
_cell.angle_alpha   90.00
_cell.angle_beta   90.00
_cell.angle_gamma   90.00
#
_symmetry.space_group_name_H-M   'P 1'
#
loop_
_entity.id
_entity.type
_entity.pdbx_description
1 polymer ?
#
loop_
_entity_poly.entity_id
_entity_poly.type
_entity_poly.pdbx_seq_one_letter_code
_entity_poly.pdbx_strand_id
1 'polypeptide(L)'
;KIGAVHSTIQRVLPTGQLQLHDDSIIEADELVFATGFKRNFEFLPACLLEKVESDGIYAYRNMIVPGVPNIAFLNSNVTTFSNITTPAIQSAWLAELINGNIALPPNIEEVVETEKKWRRKHLKHAGESRAYLVQFQQIRYWDSLLCDIGAEVKRKISGYGIIGDAISNFFVPVYSADYKTIVTGEWKKHPNKTYPLKYIPSFWKEWSILGLLISIPVGVVSTTSYLTFR
;
A
#
# COMPACT_ATOMS: atom_id res chain seq x y z
N LYS A 1 -12.36 -10.53 13.25
CA LYS A 1 -13.41 -10.40 12.20
C LYS A 1 -14.33 -9.30 12.64
N ILE A 2 -14.54 -8.27 11.83
CA ILE A 2 -15.64 -7.33 12.06
C ILE A 2 -16.91 -8.12 11.78
N GLY A 3 -17.77 -8.29 12.78
CA GLY A 3 -19.05 -8.98 12.64
C GLY A 3 -20.11 -7.99 12.20
N ALA A 4 -20.99 -8.40 11.30
CA ALA A 4 -22.20 -7.63 11.03
C ALA A 4 -23.08 -7.65 12.29
N VAL A 5 -23.62 -6.48 12.67
CA VAL A 5 -24.55 -6.36 13.80
C VAL A 5 -25.95 -6.85 13.40
N HIS A 6 -26.33 -6.62 12.15
CA HIS A 6 -27.59 -7.04 11.55
C HIS A 6 -27.33 -7.85 10.28
N SER A 7 -28.30 -8.68 9.89
CA SER A 7 -28.31 -9.39 8.61
C SER A 7 -28.37 -8.43 7.41
N THR A 8 -28.12 -8.93 6.21
CA THR A 8 -28.15 -8.14 4.98
C THR A 8 -29.59 -7.70 4.67
N ILE A 9 -29.76 -6.46 4.20
CA ILE A 9 -31.06 -5.95 3.74
C ILE A 9 -31.51 -6.76 2.53
N GLN A 10 -32.70 -7.37 2.61
CA GLN A 10 -33.32 -8.10 1.51
C GLN A 10 -34.15 -7.16 0.62
N ARG A 11 -34.98 -6.31 1.23
CA ARG A 11 -35.81 -5.31 0.53
C ARG A 11 -36.32 -4.23 1.47
N VAL A 12 -36.75 -3.11 0.89
CA VAL A 12 -37.55 -2.09 1.55
C VAL A 12 -39.04 -2.43 1.34
N LEU A 13 -39.80 -2.55 2.43
CA LEU A 13 -41.23 -2.83 2.38
C LEU A 13 -42.02 -1.59 1.95
N PRO A 14 -43.24 -1.75 1.41
CA PRO A 14 -44.10 -0.62 1.05
C PRO A 14 -44.44 0.32 2.23
N THR A 15 -44.32 -0.18 3.46
CA THR A 15 -44.51 0.57 4.71
C THR A 15 -43.32 1.48 5.06
N GLY A 16 -42.21 1.39 4.32
CA GLY A 16 -40.96 2.11 4.61
C GLY A 16 -39.98 1.33 5.50
N GLN A 17 -40.40 0.20 6.07
CA GLN A 17 -39.56 -0.64 6.92
C GLN A 17 -38.57 -1.48 6.09
N LEU A 18 -37.43 -1.85 6.68
CA LEU A 18 -36.43 -2.70 6.06
C LEU A 18 -36.65 -4.16 6.45
N GLN A 19 -36.85 -5.05 5.49
CA GLN A 19 -36.83 -6.50 5.72
C GLN A 19 -35.41 -7.01 5.49
N LEU A 20 -34.86 -7.70 6.48
CA LEU A 20 -33.57 -8.38 6.40
C LEU A 20 -33.73 -9.83 5.93
N HIS A 21 -32.61 -10.45 5.54
CA HIS A 21 -32.59 -11.83 5.07
C HIS A 21 -32.92 -12.90 6.13
N ASP A 22 -32.92 -12.54 7.41
CA ASP A 22 -33.37 -13.40 8.52
C ASP A 22 -34.85 -13.14 8.88
N ASP A 23 -35.60 -12.50 7.98
CA ASP A 23 -36.99 -12.08 8.13
C ASP A 23 -37.26 -11.05 9.24
N SER A 24 -36.20 -10.54 9.90
CA SER A 24 -36.35 -9.44 10.84
C SER A 24 -36.70 -8.13 10.12
N ILE A 25 -37.48 -7.29 10.81
CA ILE A 25 -37.95 -6.00 10.30
C ILE A 25 -37.32 -4.90 11.14
N ILE A 26 -36.70 -3.92 10.47
CA ILE A 26 -36.13 -2.73 11.10
C ILE A 26 -36.89 -1.51 10.63
N GLU A 27 -37.33 -0.69 11.58
CA GLU A 27 -37.84 0.64 11.30
C GLU A 27 -36.66 1.63 11.25
N ALA A 28 -36.58 2.40 10.17
CA ALA A 28 -35.55 3.42 9.99
C ALA A 28 -36.12 4.57 9.16
N ASP A 29 -35.86 5.80 9.59
CA ASP A 29 -36.27 7.01 8.86
C ASP A 29 -35.35 7.29 7.66
N GLU A 30 -34.06 6.90 7.78
CA GLU A 30 -33.03 7.13 6.76
C GLU A 30 -32.16 5.90 6.52
N LEU A 31 -31.82 5.65 5.25
CA LEU A 31 -30.92 4.58 4.83
C LEU A 31 -29.69 5.18 4.14
N VAL A 32 -28.51 5.01 4.75
CA VAL A 32 -27.24 5.53 4.23
C VAL A 32 -26.43 4.40 3.58
N PHE A 33 -26.20 4.50 2.27
CA PHE A 33 -25.39 3.54 1.51
C PHE A 33 -23.89 3.86 1.63
N ALA A 34 -23.25 3.33 2.68
CA ALA A 34 -21.79 3.39 2.86
C ALA A 34 -21.04 2.25 2.14
N THR A 35 -21.41 1.95 0.89
CA THR A 35 -20.93 0.78 0.12
C THR A 35 -19.61 1.02 -0.64
N GLY A 36 -18.98 2.18 -0.44
CA GLY A 36 -17.72 2.56 -1.08
C GLY A 36 -17.90 3.26 -2.43
N PHE A 37 -16.82 3.29 -3.23
CA PHE A 37 -16.77 4.01 -4.50
C PHE A 37 -16.26 3.11 -5.63
N LYS A 38 -16.72 3.37 -6.85
CA LYS A 38 -16.20 2.77 -8.08
C LYS A 38 -15.29 3.75 -8.80
N ARG A 39 -14.26 3.23 -9.47
CA ARG A 39 -13.39 4.05 -10.33
C ARG A 39 -14.04 4.23 -11.69
N ASN A 40 -14.09 5.46 -12.18
CA ASN A 40 -14.47 5.78 -13.56
C ASN A 40 -13.21 6.20 -14.34
N PHE A 41 -13.02 5.63 -15.54
CA PHE A 41 -11.90 5.91 -16.43
C PHE A 41 -12.31 6.60 -17.73
N GLU A 42 -13.59 6.91 -17.95
CA GLU A 42 -14.15 7.47 -19.19
C GLU A 42 -13.50 8.79 -19.64
N PHE A 43 -12.88 9.53 -18.72
CA PHE A 43 -12.15 10.76 -19.03
C PHE A 43 -10.76 10.52 -19.64
N LEU A 44 -10.27 9.27 -19.65
CA LEU A 44 -8.96 8.92 -20.19
C LEU A 44 -9.01 8.77 -21.73
N PRO A 45 -7.89 9.04 -22.43
CA PRO A 45 -7.80 8.81 -23.87
C PRO A 45 -7.97 7.33 -24.23
N ALA A 46 -8.41 7.07 -25.46
CA ALA A 46 -8.69 5.72 -25.97
C ALA A 46 -7.52 4.73 -25.74
N CYS A 47 -6.28 5.18 -25.96
CA CYS A 47 -5.08 4.35 -25.74
C CYS A 47 -4.92 3.85 -24.29
N LEU A 48 -5.47 4.55 -23.30
CA LEU A 48 -5.49 4.11 -21.90
C LEU A 48 -6.72 3.28 -21.58
N LEU A 49 -7.87 3.60 -22.18
CA LEU A 49 -9.09 2.81 -22.02
C LEU A 49 -8.88 1.35 -22.49
N GLU A 50 -8.12 1.15 -23.57
CA GLU A 50 -7.72 -0.17 -24.05
C GLU A 50 -6.83 -0.95 -23.07
N LYS A 51 -6.22 -0.28 -22.09
CA LYS A 51 -5.37 -0.88 -21.04
C LYS A 51 -6.12 -1.14 -19.74
N VAL A 52 -7.40 -0.75 -19.64
CA VAL A 52 -8.22 -1.00 -18.45
C VAL A 52 -8.62 -2.47 -18.42
N GLU A 53 -8.29 -3.16 -17.35
CA GLU A 53 -8.71 -4.54 -17.10
C GLU A 53 -9.70 -4.59 -15.91
N SER A 54 -10.37 -5.72 -15.72
CA SER A 54 -11.32 -5.93 -14.63
C SER A 54 -10.70 -5.78 -13.23
N ASP A 55 -9.38 -5.92 -13.12
CA ASP A 55 -8.61 -5.78 -11.89
C ASP A 55 -7.74 -4.51 -11.86
N GLY A 56 -8.01 -3.55 -12.74
CA GLY A 56 -7.42 -2.21 -12.80
C GLY A 56 -6.44 -2.01 -13.96
N ILE A 57 -5.72 -0.88 -13.95
CA ILE A 57 -4.68 -0.56 -14.95
C ILE A 57 -3.32 -0.96 -14.39
N TYR A 58 -2.60 -1.83 -15.10
CA TYR A 58 -1.23 -2.20 -14.75
C TYR A 58 -0.23 -1.17 -15.31
N ALA A 59 0.60 -0.63 -14.41
CA ALA A 59 1.54 0.44 -14.72
C ALA A 59 2.88 0.20 -14.01
N TYR A 60 3.98 0.56 -14.66
CA TYR A 60 5.29 0.58 -14.05
C TYR A 60 5.33 1.56 -12.90
N ARG A 61 5.80 1.09 -11.74
CA ARG A 61 5.78 1.83 -10.47
C ARG A 61 4.40 2.40 -10.12
N ASN A 62 3.31 1.79 -10.59
CA ASN A 62 1.95 2.31 -10.44
C ASN A 62 1.72 3.72 -11.02
N MET A 63 2.62 4.22 -11.88
CA MET A 63 2.56 5.56 -12.47
C MET A 63 2.57 5.57 -14.00
N ILE A 64 3.46 4.79 -14.64
CA ILE A 64 3.70 4.87 -16.09
C ILE A 64 3.08 3.66 -16.80
N VAL A 65 2.18 3.88 -17.75
CA VAL A 65 1.58 2.80 -18.54
C VAL A 65 2.43 2.54 -19.79
N PRO A 66 2.94 1.31 -19.98
CA PRO A 66 3.72 0.97 -21.17
C PRO A 66 2.96 1.25 -22.48
N GLY A 67 3.65 1.86 -23.44
CA GLY A 67 3.08 2.25 -24.74
C GLY A 67 2.18 3.49 -24.73
N VAL A 68 2.00 4.17 -23.59
CA VAL A 68 1.24 5.42 -23.50
C VAL A 68 2.19 6.58 -23.16
N PRO A 69 2.51 7.46 -24.12
CA PRO A 69 3.39 8.59 -23.87
C PRO A 69 2.69 9.72 -23.09
N ASN A 70 3.48 10.52 -22.37
CA ASN A 70 3.07 11.80 -21.75
C ASN A 70 1.93 11.72 -20.71
N ILE A 71 1.62 10.55 -20.17
CA ILE A 71 0.63 10.39 -19.10
C ILE A 71 1.24 9.59 -17.95
N ALA A 72 1.07 10.10 -16.73
CA ALA A 72 1.48 9.45 -15.50
C ALA A 72 0.35 9.54 -14.46
N PHE A 73 0.14 8.45 -13.72
CA PHE A 73 -0.82 8.41 -12.62
C PHE A 73 -0.15 8.76 -11.29
N LEU A 74 -0.31 10.00 -10.82
CA LEU A 74 0.15 10.40 -9.49
C LEU A 74 -0.94 10.14 -8.43
N ASN A 75 -0.67 9.22 -7.50
CA ASN A 75 -1.52 8.83 -6.37
C ASN A 75 -2.96 8.38 -6.72
N SER A 76 -3.24 8.17 -8.00
CA SER A 76 -4.55 7.77 -8.51
C SER A 76 -4.61 6.31 -8.92
N ASN A 77 -3.46 5.69 -9.24
CA ASN A 77 -3.36 4.26 -9.56
C ASN A 77 -2.61 3.46 -8.49
N VAL A 78 -2.76 3.85 -7.23
CA VAL A 78 -2.20 3.20 -6.05
C VAL A 78 -3.16 3.35 -4.87
N THR A 79 -3.22 2.36 -3.97
CA THR A 79 -3.82 2.50 -2.64
C THR A 79 -2.81 2.07 -1.58
N THR A 80 -2.66 2.90 -0.55
CA THR A 80 -1.72 2.73 0.58
C THR A 80 -2.40 3.13 1.89
N PHE A 81 -1.79 2.82 3.03
CA PHE A 81 -2.32 3.28 4.33
C PHE A 81 -2.00 4.76 4.58
N SER A 82 -0.93 5.28 3.99
CA SER A 82 -0.54 6.69 4.12
C SER A 82 -0.74 7.45 2.82
N ASN A 83 -1.91 8.08 2.71
CA ASN A 83 -2.30 8.88 1.54
C ASN A 83 -1.53 10.20 1.38
N ILE A 84 -0.60 10.54 2.29
CA ILE A 84 0.23 11.75 2.22
C ILE A 84 1.68 11.38 1.85
N THR A 85 2.20 10.27 2.37
CA THR A 85 3.59 9.86 2.12
C THR A 85 3.77 9.37 0.68
N THR A 86 2.84 8.54 0.20
CA THR A 86 2.88 7.97 -1.14
C THR A 86 2.90 9.02 -2.26
N PRO A 87 1.99 10.01 -2.31
CA PRO A 87 2.05 11.05 -3.34
C PRO A 87 3.34 11.86 -3.28
N ALA A 88 3.88 12.13 -2.09
CA ALA A 88 5.11 12.90 -1.97
C ALA A 88 6.31 12.14 -2.57
N ILE A 89 6.47 10.86 -2.25
CA ILE A 89 7.55 10.03 -2.82
C ILE A 89 7.34 9.80 -4.32
N GLN A 90 6.11 9.51 -4.77
CA GLN A 90 5.79 9.39 -6.19
C GLN A 90 6.09 10.68 -6.95
N SER A 91 5.77 11.84 -6.38
CA SER A 91 6.03 13.13 -7.03
C SER A 91 7.53 13.41 -7.18
N ALA A 92 8.33 13.08 -6.17
CA ALA A 92 9.79 13.18 -6.25
C ALA A 92 10.35 12.25 -7.34
N TRP A 93 9.90 10.99 -7.38
CA TRP A 93 10.29 10.04 -8.42
C TRP A 93 9.90 10.51 -9.82
N LEU A 94 8.66 10.98 -9.99
CA LEU A 94 8.15 11.44 -11.27
C LEU A 94 8.88 12.71 -11.74
N ALA A 95 9.25 13.61 -10.83
CA ALA A 95 10.06 14.77 -11.15
C ALA A 95 11.44 14.39 -11.68
N GLU A 96 12.10 13.38 -11.09
CA GLU A 96 13.38 12.89 -11.62
C GLU A 96 13.22 12.22 -12.98
N LEU A 97 12.11 11.52 -13.21
CA LEU A 97 11.81 10.94 -14.53
C LEU A 97 11.66 12.02 -15.59
N ILE A 98 10.87 13.06 -15.30
CA ILE A 98 10.62 14.18 -16.22
C ILE A 98 11.92 14.95 -16.51
N ASN A 99 12.78 15.10 -15.51
CA ASN A 99 14.09 15.75 -15.67
C ASN A 99 15.12 14.89 -16.42
N GLY A 100 14.82 13.61 -16.71
CA GLY A 100 15.73 12.69 -17.37
C GLY A 100 16.85 12.14 -16.47
N ASN A 101 16.74 12.34 -15.15
CA ASN A 101 17.72 11.84 -14.18
C ASN A 101 17.56 10.34 -13.91
N ILE A 102 16.37 9.79 -14.18
CA ILE A 102 16.10 8.36 -14.19
C ILE A 102 15.54 7.96 -15.56
N ALA A 103 15.94 6.79 -16.04
CA ALA A 103 15.47 6.25 -17.30
C ALA A 103 14.49 5.10 -17.04
N LEU A 104 13.45 4.99 -17.87
CA LEU A 104 12.59 3.82 -17.87
C LEU A 104 13.36 2.61 -18.40
N PRO A 105 13.12 1.41 -17.85
CA PRO A 105 13.75 0.21 -18.36
C PRO A 105 13.30 -0.05 -19.81
N PRO A 106 14.19 -0.53 -20.70
CA PRO A 106 13.84 -0.82 -22.10
C PRO A 106 12.83 -1.97 -22.23
N ASN A 107 12.69 -2.81 -21.20
CA ASN A 107 11.75 -3.92 -21.12
C ASN A 107 10.58 -3.61 -20.15
N ILE A 108 10.11 -2.36 -20.11
CA ILE A 108 9.05 -1.92 -19.20
C ILE A 108 7.77 -2.77 -19.31
N GLU A 109 7.40 -3.20 -20.51
CA GLU A 109 6.25 -4.09 -20.75
C GLU A 109 6.42 -5.43 -20.04
N GLU A 110 7.61 -6.04 -20.12
CA GLU A 110 7.92 -7.32 -19.49
C GLU A 110 7.90 -7.21 -17.96
N VAL A 111 8.44 -6.10 -17.42
CA VAL A 111 8.43 -5.81 -15.98
C VAL A 111 6.99 -5.70 -15.47
N VAL A 112 6.14 -4.95 -16.19
CA VAL A 112 4.74 -4.78 -15.82
C VAL A 112 3.97 -6.10 -15.93
N GLU A 113 4.21 -6.89 -16.97
CA GLU A 113 3.55 -8.20 -17.15
C GLU A 113 3.98 -9.20 -16.06
N THR A 114 5.25 -9.18 -15.65
CA THR A 114 5.76 -10.01 -14.56
C THR A 114 5.10 -9.66 -13.23
N GLU A 115 5.00 -8.36 -12.93
CA GLU A 115 4.32 -7.86 -11.74
C GLU A 115 2.82 -8.21 -11.76
N LYS A 116 2.18 -8.04 -12.92
CA LYS A 116 0.77 -8.43 -13.14
C LYS A 116 0.54 -9.91 -12.84
N LYS A 117 1.37 -10.80 -13.40
CA LYS A 117 1.32 -12.25 -13.12
C LYS A 117 1.52 -12.55 -11.64
N TRP A 118 2.51 -11.91 -11.02
CA TRP A 118 2.78 -12.07 -9.58
C TRP A 118 1.58 -11.64 -8.74
N ARG A 119 0.98 -10.47 -9.01
CA ARG A 119 -0.18 -9.96 -8.30
C ARG A 119 -1.40 -10.87 -8.46
N ARG A 120 -1.68 -11.36 -9.67
CA ARG A 120 -2.79 -12.30 -9.92
C ARG A 120 -2.62 -13.62 -9.17
N LYS A 121 -1.38 -14.10 -9.04
CA LYS A 121 -1.06 -15.33 -8.32
C LYS A 121 -1.20 -15.18 -6.80
N HIS A 122 -0.73 -14.07 -6.23
CA HIS A 122 -0.59 -13.90 -4.77
C HIS A 122 -1.70 -13.07 -4.13
N LEU A 123 -2.31 -12.12 -4.85
CA LEU A 123 -3.37 -11.23 -4.36
C LEU A 123 -4.77 -11.72 -4.81
N LYS A 124 -5.10 -12.97 -4.46
CA LYS A 124 -6.35 -13.62 -4.88
C LYS A 124 -7.60 -12.89 -4.37
N HIS A 125 -7.54 -12.36 -3.14
CA HIS A 125 -8.66 -11.68 -2.48
C HIS A 125 -8.74 -10.18 -2.77
N ALA A 126 -7.87 -9.63 -3.62
CA ALA A 126 -7.86 -8.19 -3.92
C ALA A 126 -8.96 -7.75 -4.89
N GLY A 127 -9.64 -8.69 -5.57
CA GLY A 127 -10.71 -8.39 -6.52
C GLY A 127 -10.33 -7.34 -7.56
N GLU A 128 -11.20 -6.33 -7.73
CA GLU A 128 -11.03 -5.20 -8.65
C GLU A 128 -9.87 -4.25 -8.27
N SER A 129 -9.32 -4.37 -7.06
CA SER A 129 -8.25 -3.48 -6.57
C SER A 129 -6.84 -3.95 -6.87
N ARG A 130 -6.69 -5.13 -7.49
CA ARG A 130 -5.42 -5.86 -7.56
C ARG A 130 -4.28 -5.07 -8.20
N ALA A 131 -4.52 -4.38 -9.30
CA ALA A 131 -3.48 -3.64 -10.02
C ALA A 131 -2.91 -2.48 -9.20
N TYR A 132 -3.70 -1.85 -8.34
CA TYR A 132 -3.31 -0.67 -7.56
C TYR A 132 -3.15 -0.93 -6.06
N LEU A 133 -3.47 -2.13 -5.57
CA LEU A 133 -3.30 -2.50 -4.16
C LEU A 133 -1.83 -2.59 -3.78
N VAL A 134 -1.36 -1.63 -2.97
CA VAL A 134 0.03 -1.57 -2.47
C VAL A 134 0.10 -1.51 -0.94
N GLN A 135 -1.03 -1.33 -0.24
CA GLN A 135 -1.14 -1.22 1.23
C GLN A 135 -0.19 -2.12 2.03
N PHE A 136 -0.22 -3.44 1.82
CA PHE A 136 0.62 -4.39 2.55
C PHE A 136 2.11 -4.35 2.17
N GLN A 137 2.44 -3.78 1.02
CA GLN A 137 3.79 -3.71 0.48
C GLN A 137 4.29 -2.26 0.38
N GLN A 138 3.62 -1.31 1.03
CA GLN A 138 3.87 0.11 0.84
C GLN A 138 5.32 0.52 1.16
N ILE A 139 5.94 -0.08 2.17
CA ILE A 139 7.35 0.20 2.52
C ILE A 139 8.26 -0.25 1.38
N ARG A 140 8.10 -1.48 0.88
CA ARG A 140 8.88 -1.99 -0.26
C ARG A 140 8.67 -1.16 -1.51
N TYR A 141 7.43 -0.71 -1.74
CA TYR A 141 7.09 0.16 -2.86
C TYR A 141 7.82 1.51 -2.75
N TRP A 142 7.75 2.17 -1.60
CA TRP A 142 8.49 3.41 -1.36
C TRP A 142 9.99 3.22 -1.53
N ASP A 143 10.56 2.17 -0.95
CA ASP A 143 11.98 1.86 -1.07
C ASP A 143 12.40 1.68 -2.53
N SER A 144 11.57 1.03 -3.36
CA SER A 144 11.86 0.90 -4.79
C SER A 144 11.94 2.24 -5.51
N LEU A 145 11.05 3.19 -5.19
CA LEU A 145 11.08 4.54 -5.75
C LEU A 145 12.30 5.32 -5.27
N LEU A 146 12.68 5.17 -4.00
CA LEU A 146 13.85 5.83 -3.43
C LEU A 146 15.15 5.30 -4.03
N CYS A 147 15.25 3.98 -4.22
CA CYS A 147 16.36 3.36 -4.93
C CYS A 147 16.51 3.91 -6.35
N ASP A 148 15.39 4.00 -7.10
CA ASP A 148 15.43 4.48 -8.48
C ASP A 148 16.02 5.89 -8.59
N ILE A 149 15.69 6.80 -7.66
CA ILE A 149 16.21 8.17 -7.64
C ILE A 149 17.56 8.33 -6.91
N GLY A 150 18.12 7.24 -6.37
CA GLY A 150 19.37 7.28 -5.60
C GLY A 150 19.25 7.97 -4.23
N ALA A 151 18.05 8.03 -3.66
CA ALA A 151 17.84 8.54 -2.30
C ALA A 151 18.09 7.44 -1.26
N GLU A 152 18.46 7.84 -0.04
CA GLU A 152 18.70 6.91 1.06
C GLU A 152 17.42 6.16 1.45
N VAL A 153 17.53 4.83 1.49
CA VAL A 153 16.45 3.91 1.90
C VAL A 153 16.44 3.71 3.42
N LYS A 154 17.58 3.91 4.08
CA LYS A 154 17.66 3.92 5.54
C LYS A 154 16.86 5.10 6.08
N ARG A 155 15.89 4.82 6.94
CA ARG A 155 14.95 5.84 7.45
C ARG A 155 15.33 6.33 8.84
N LYS A 156 15.90 5.43 9.64
CA LYS A 156 16.10 5.64 11.08
C LYS A 156 17.57 5.51 11.46
N ILE A 157 18.02 6.44 12.30
CA ILE A 157 19.28 6.40 13.03
C ILE A 157 18.96 6.38 14.52
N SER A 158 19.57 5.42 15.21
CA SER A 158 19.42 5.11 16.63
C SER A 158 20.53 5.71 17.51
N GLY A 159 21.66 6.09 16.91
CA GLY A 159 22.84 6.57 17.64
C GLY A 159 23.70 5.46 18.28
N TYR A 160 23.23 4.21 18.29
CA TYR A 160 23.96 3.05 18.84
C TYR A 160 24.81 2.32 17.78
N GLY A 161 25.29 3.07 16.78
CA GLY A 161 26.04 2.52 15.65
C GLY A 161 25.18 1.72 14.66
N ILE A 162 25.85 1.04 13.73
CA ILE A 162 25.23 0.38 12.56
C ILE A 162 24.19 -0.68 12.97
N ILE A 163 24.48 -1.44 14.03
CA ILE A 163 23.58 -2.50 14.51
C ILE A 163 22.30 -1.91 15.11
N GLY A 164 22.42 -0.87 15.94
CA GLY A 164 21.26 -0.19 16.51
C GLY A 164 20.37 0.43 15.44
N ASP A 165 20.99 0.97 14.39
CA ASP A 165 20.25 1.53 13.26
C ASP A 165 19.50 0.45 12.47
N ALA A 166 20.12 -0.71 12.25
CA ALA A 166 19.47 -1.84 11.58
C ALA A 166 18.26 -2.33 12.38
N ILE A 167 18.41 -2.50 13.70
CA ILE A 167 17.31 -2.88 14.61
C ILE A 167 16.20 -1.84 14.55
N SER A 168 16.56 -0.55 14.60
CA SER A 168 15.56 0.52 14.57
C SER A 168 14.79 0.57 13.26
N ASN A 169 15.47 0.36 12.12
CA ASN A 169 14.80 0.32 10.82
C ASN A 169 13.83 -0.87 10.68
N PHE A 170 14.05 -1.97 11.40
CA PHE A 170 13.21 -3.16 11.31
C PHE A 170 12.04 -3.16 12.31
N PHE A 171 12.28 -2.74 13.55
CA PHE A 171 11.30 -2.88 14.64
C PHE A 171 10.52 -1.61 14.95
N VAL A 172 11.08 -0.43 14.67
CA VAL A 172 10.37 0.83 14.97
C VAL A 172 9.38 1.14 13.84
N PRO A 173 8.13 1.50 14.15
CA PRO A 173 7.14 1.88 13.15
C PRO A 173 7.66 2.98 12.21
N VAL A 174 7.36 2.84 10.92
CA VAL A 174 7.69 3.84 9.90
C VAL A 174 6.66 4.98 9.97
N TYR A 175 7.14 6.21 10.05
CA TYR A 175 6.30 7.41 10.08
C TYR A 175 6.51 8.25 8.83
N SER A 176 5.50 9.01 8.43
CA SER A 176 5.61 9.97 7.32
C SER A 176 6.74 10.98 7.51
N ALA A 177 7.03 11.35 8.77
CA ALA A 177 8.12 12.28 9.11
C ALA A 177 9.52 11.74 8.76
N ASP A 178 9.69 10.42 8.66
CA ASP A 178 10.98 9.81 8.29
C ASP A 178 11.37 10.18 6.84
N TYR A 179 10.40 10.51 6.00
CA TYR A 179 10.59 10.90 4.60
C TYR A 179 10.71 12.42 4.40
N LYS A 180 10.93 13.20 5.47
CA LYS A 180 11.01 14.67 5.39
C LYS A 180 12.05 15.15 4.37
N THR A 181 13.19 14.48 4.25
CA THR A 181 14.24 14.82 3.27
C THR A 181 13.74 14.70 1.83
N ILE A 182 12.88 13.70 1.57
CA ILE A 182 12.27 13.47 0.26
C ILE A 182 11.30 14.61 -0.07
N VAL A 183 10.41 14.95 0.86
CA VAL A 183 9.42 16.02 0.69
C VAL A 183 10.08 17.39 0.51
N THR A 184 11.16 17.65 1.25
CA THR A 184 11.88 18.94 1.20
C THR A 184 12.87 19.03 0.03
N GLY A 185 13.14 17.94 -0.68
CA GLY A 185 14.17 17.89 -1.73
C GLY A 185 15.61 17.92 -1.21
N GLU A 186 15.82 17.91 0.11
CA GLU A 186 17.16 17.90 0.72
C GLU A 186 17.99 16.67 0.30
N TRP A 187 17.33 15.57 -0.03
CA TRP A 187 17.95 14.34 -0.51
C TRP A 187 18.85 14.56 -1.73
N LYS A 188 18.57 15.58 -2.57
CA LYS A 188 19.45 15.92 -3.71
C LYS A 188 20.80 16.48 -3.28
N LYS A 189 20.82 17.25 -2.20
CA LYS A 189 22.04 17.89 -1.67
C LYS A 189 22.82 16.93 -0.77
N HIS A 190 22.09 16.14 0.00
CA HIS A 190 22.65 15.18 0.94
C HIS A 190 21.86 13.88 0.85
N PRO A 191 22.22 12.97 -0.09
CA PRO A 191 21.47 11.75 -0.33
C PRO A 191 21.41 10.87 0.92
N ASN A 192 22.50 10.80 1.67
CA ASN A 192 22.64 9.96 2.87
C ASN A 192 22.12 10.64 4.16
N LYS A 193 21.55 11.86 4.06
CA LYS A 193 21.10 12.59 5.25
C LYS A 193 19.81 11.99 5.75
N THR A 194 19.85 11.53 6.99
CA THR A 194 18.69 11.01 7.70
C THR A 194 18.58 11.75 9.04
N TYR A 195 17.35 12.00 9.47
CA TYR A 195 17.10 12.69 10.72
C TYR A 195 17.11 11.69 11.87
N PRO A 196 17.74 12.03 13.02
CA PRO A 196 17.67 11.18 14.19
C PRO A 196 16.21 11.04 14.63
N LEU A 197 15.88 9.87 15.18
CA LEU A 197 14.56 9.62 15.74
C LEU A 197 14.24 10.70 16.78
N LYS A 198 13.17 11.48 16.56
CA LYS A 198 12.66 12.41 17.58
C LYS A 198 12.13 11.67 18.80
N TYR A 199 11.60 10.47 18.58
CA TYR A 199 11.15 9.54 19.61
C TYR A 199 12.19 8.43 19.72
N ILE A 200 12.97 8.44 20.79
CA ILE A 200 13.84 7.33 21.15
C ILE A 200 12.97 6.36 21.96
N PRO A 201 12.68 5.15 21.46
CA PRO A 201 12.17 4.07 22.29
C PRO A 201 12.85 4.07 23.65
N SER A 202 12.11 4.16 24.76
CA SER A 202 12.77 3.90 26.03
C SER A 202 13.23 2.44 25.95
N PHE A 203 14.55 2.22 25.97
CA PHE A 203 15.19 0.92 25.84
C PHE A 203 14.47 -0.12 26.70
N TRP A 204 14.08 0.23 27.92
CA TRP A 204 13.34 -0.65 28.83
C TRP A 204 11.90 -0.97 28.43
N LYS A 205 11.08 -0.04 27.92
CA LYS A 205 9.68 -0.36 27.53
C LYS A 205 9.58 -1.24 26.29
N GLU A 206 10.41 -1.01 25.27
CA GLU A 206 10.28 -1.77 24.02
C GLU A 206 11.03 -3.10 24.07
N TRP A 207 12.16 -3.18 24.78
CA TRP A 207 12.85 -4.46 24.99
C TRP A 207 12.15 -5.37 26.00
N SER A 208 11.40 -4.84 26.97
CA SER A 208 10.54 -5.68 27.81
C SER A 208 9.38 -6.29 27.01
N ILE A 209 8.82 -5.56 26.05
CA ILE A 209 7.81 -6.09 25.12
C ILE A 209 8.39 -7.13 24.15
N LEU A 210 9.58 -6.87 23.58
CA LEU A 210 10.30 -7.85 22.74
C LEU A 210 10.74 -9.07 23.53
N GLY A 211 11.26 -8.89 24.75
CA GLY A 211 11.62 -9.96 25.66
C GLY A 211 10.42 -10.81 26.04
N LEU A 212 9.26 -10.20 26.32
CA LEU A 212 8.00 -10.91 26.52
C LEU A 212 7.58 -11.71 25.29
N LEU A 213 7.69 -11.14 24.08
CA LEU A 213 7.36 -11.82 22.82
C LEU A 213 8.29 -13.00 22.51
N ILE A 214 9.59 -12.88 22.78
CA ILE A 214 10.60 -13.94 22.60
C ILE A 214 10.46 -15.03 23.66
N SER A 215 9.91 -14.70 24.84
CA SER A 215 9.69 -15.64 25.95
C SER A 215 8.40 -16.46 25.81
N ILE A 216 7.55 -16.17 24.82
CA ILE A 216 6.41 -17.04 24.48
C ILE A 216 6.99 -18.27 23.78
N PRO A 217 6.86 -19.49 24.34
CA PRO A 217 7.32 -20.68 23.65
C PRO A 217 6.55 -20.79 22.34
N VAL A 218 7.26 -20.81 21.21
CA VAL A 218 6.69 -21.23 19.93
C VAL A 218 6.29 -22.69 20.14
N GLY A 219 5.01 -22.91 20.47
CA GLY A 219 4.45 -24.24 20.55
C GLY A 219 4.74 -24.95 19.23
N VAL A 220 5.48 -26.04 19.31
CA VAL A 220 5.68 -26.97 18.19
C VAL A 220 4.29 -27.42 17.75
N VAL A 221 3.77 -26.80 16.70
CA VAL A 221 2.57 -27.31 16.03
C VAL A 221 3.01 -28.60 15.34
N SER A 222 2.72 -29.73 15.98
CA SER A 222 2.92 -31.04 15.40
C SER A 222 2.14 -31.13 14.08
N THR A 223 2.84 -31.47 13.02
CA THR A 223 2.29 -31.84 11.72
C THR A 223 1.41 -33.08 11.82
N THR A 224 0.10 -32.90 12.05
CA THR A 224 -0.91 -33.90 11.66
C THR A 224 -2.29 -33.26 11.54
N SER A 225 -2.73 -33.02 10.30
CA SER A 225 -4.07 -33.33 9.79
C SER A 225 -4.29 -32.58 8.47
N TYR A 226 -4.32 -33.35 7.40
CA TYR A 226 -4.81 -32.93 6.09
C TYR A 226 -6.23 -32.37 6.24
N LEU A 227 -6.45 -31.12 5.81
CA LEU A 227 -7.77 -30.54 5.64
C LEU A 227 -7.98 -30.29 4.15
N THR A 228 -8.60 -31.29 3.53
CA THR A 228 -9.32 -31.24 2.26
C THR A 228 -10.36 -30.12 2.32
N PHE A 229 -10.31 -29.19 1.38
CA PHE A 229 -11.43 -28.30 1.07
C PHE A 229 -11.97 -28.70 -0.31
N ARG A 230 -13.20 -29.21 -0.30
CA ARG A 230 -14.14 -29.13 -1.43
C ARG A 230 -14.75 -27.75 -1.47
#